data_AF-A0A5J4P1F4-F1
#
_entry.id   AF-A0A5J4P1F4-F1
#
_cell.length_a   1.000
_cell.length_b   1.000
_cell.length_c   1.000
_cell.angle_alpha   90.00
_cell.angle_beta   90.00
_cell.angle_gamma   90.00
#
_symmetry.space_group_name_H-M   'P 1'
#
loop_
_entity.id
_entity.type
_entity.pdbx_description
1 polymer ?
#
loop_
_entity_poly.entity_id
_entity_poly.type
_entity_poly.pdbx_seq_one_letter_code
_entity_poly.pdbx_strand_id
1 'polypeptide(L)' 'KAAYFRCGVKCCEVSESSVSDVQSCIEQCEIPLTQAHNLMQYKTSSFQSRINQCNVECTDRAPDRTVQDPTEKQIQTAKR' A
#
# COMPACT_ATOMS: atom_id res chain seq x y z
N LYS A 1 -12.78 -7.83 -10.16
CA LYS A 1 -12.90 -7.88 -11.65
C LYS A 1 -14.24 -8.46 -12.11
N ALA A 2 -14.66 -9.65 -11.64
CA ALA A 2 -15.96 -10.24 -12.02
C ALA A 2 -17.17 -9.37 -11.65
N ALA A 3 -17.13 -8.68 -10.50
CA ALA A 3 -18.22 -7.79 -10.05
C ALA A 3 -18.46 -6.60 -11.01
N TYR A 4 -17.39 -6.01 -11.55
CA TYR A 4 -17.47 -4.90 -12.52
C TYR A 4 -18.20 -5.34 -13.79
N PHE A 5 -17.78 -6.46 -14.39
CA PHE A 5 -18.41 -6.96 -15.60
C PHE A 5 -19.86 -7.39 -15.38
N ARG A 6 -20.17 -8.01 -14.24
CA ARG A 6 -21.54 -8.37 -13.88
C ARG A 6 -22.44 -7.15 -13.70
N CYS A 7 -21.89 -6.04 -13.19
CA CYS A 7 -22.60 -4.77 -13.08
C CYS A 7 -22.91 -4.20 -14.47
N GLY A 8 -21.92 -4.17 -15.38
CA GLY A 8 -22.12 -3.71 -16.75
C GLY A 8 -23.19 -4.49 -17.52
N VAL A 9 -23.22 -5.82 -17.38
CA VAL A 9 -24.29 -6.65 -17.99
C VAL A 9 -25.67 -6.25 -17.48
N LYS A 10 -25.84 -6.04 -16.17
CA LYS A 10 -27.11 -5.57 -15.60
C LYS A 10 -27.53 -4.20 -16.11
N CYS A 11 -26.58 -3.29 -16.33
CA CYS A 11 -26.86 -1.98 -16.91
C CYS A 11 -27.42 -2.09 -18.33
N CYS A 12 -27.00 -3.08 -19.11
CA CYS A 12 -27.44 -3.29 -20.49
C CYS A 12 -28.77 -4.07 -20.60
N GLU A 13 -29.20 -4.77 -19.56
CA GLU A 13 -30.44 -5.57 -19.55
C GLU A 13 -31.71 -4.70 -19.42
N VAL A 14 -31.57 -3.41 -19.10
CA VAL A 14 -32.71 -2.49 -18.93
C VAL A 14 -33.26 -2.07 -20.30
N SER A 15 -34.38 -2.66 -20.69
CA SER A 15 -34.90 -2.65 -22.07
C SER A 15 -35.47 -1.30 -22.54
N GLU A 16 -35.75 -0.37 -21.61
CA GLU A 16 -36.33 0.95 -21.90
C GLU A 16 -35.39 2.12 -21.58
N SER A 17 -34.12 1.84 -21.28
CA SER A 17 -33.13 2.88 -20.98
C SER A 17 -32.55 3.49 -22.25
N SER A 18 -32.36 4.82 -22.24
CA SER A 18 -31.60 5.46 -23.30
C SER A 18 -30.14 5.01 -23.23
N VAL A 19 -29.41 5.12 -24.35
CA VAL A 19 -27.97 4.84 -24.39
C VAL A 19 -27.21 5.69 -23.36
N SER A 20 -27.65 6.92 -23.11
CA SER A 20 -27.06 7.81 -22.10
C SER A 20 -27.21 7.25 -20.69
N ASP A 21 -28.36 6.67 -20.37
CA ASP A 21 -28.63 6.11 -19.03
C ASP A 21 -27.78 4.87 -18.78
N VAL A 22 -27.64 4.01 -19.80
CA VAL A 22 -26.76 2.83 -19.74
C VAL A 22 -25.31 3.24 -19.54
N GLN A 23 -24.85 4.27 -20.25
CA GLN A 23 -23.50 4.79 -20.12
C GLN A 23 -23.22 5.30 -18.69
N SER A 24 -24.13 6.12 -18.14
CA SER A 24 -24.00 6.60 -16.76
C SER A 24 -24.05 5.46 -15.72
N CYS A 25 -24.82 4.39 -15.98
CA CYS A 25 -24.82 3.20 -15.12
C CYS A 25 -23.47 2.48 -15.13
N ILE A 26 -22.87 2.30 -16.32
CA ILE A 26 -21.56 1.62 -16.47
C ILE A 26 -20.45 2.40 -15.76
N GLU A 27 -20.46 3.74 -15.82
CA GLU A 27 -19.50 4.59 -15.10
C GLU A 27 -19.54 4.36 -13.58
N GLN A 28 -20.73 4.09 -13.02
CA GLN A 28 -20.86 3.79 -11.60
C GLN A 28 -20.28 2.42 -11.22
N CYS A 29 -20.24 1.46 -12.15
CA CYS A 29 -19.70 0.13 -11.88
C CYS A 29 -18.19 0.14 -11.55
N GLU A 30 -17.45 1.17 -11.98
CA GLU A 30 -16.01 1.30 -11.71
C GLU A 30 -15.72 1.87 -10.31
N ILE A 31 -16.63 2.69 -9.76
CA ILE A 31 -16.43 3.42 -8.50
C ILE A 31 -15.93 2.52 -7.35
N PRO A 32 -16.54 1.35 -7.07
CA PRO A 32 -16.11 0.51 -5.95
C PRO A 32 -14.69 -0.03 -6.13
N LEU A 33 -14.29 -0.31 -7.37
CA LEU A 33 -12.94 -0.78 -7.68
C LEU A 33 -11.92 0.33 -7.44
N THR A 34 -12.20 1.53 -7.92
CA THR A 34 -11.34 2.71 -7.74
C THR A 34 -11.20 3.08 -6.26
N GLN A 35 -12.29 3.03 -5.50
CA GLN A 35 -12.25 3.25 -4.04
C GLN A 35 -11.37 2.22 -3.33
N ALA A 36 -11.52 0.94 -3.64
CA ALA A 36 -10.69 -0.12 -3.05
C ALA A 36 -9.21 0.06 -3.40
N HIS A 37 -8.91 0.42 -4.65
CA HIS A 37 -7.56 0.70 -5.10
C HIS A 37 -6.94 1.89 -4.34
N ASN A 38 -7.66 3.00 -4.23
CA ASN A 38 -7.21 4.19 -3.50
C ASN A 38 -6.96 3.88 -2.02
N LEU A 39 -7.84 3.10 -1.38
CA LEU A 39 -7.67 2.67 0.01
C LEU A 39 -6.40 1.83 0.19
N MET A 40 -6.16 0.86 -0.70
CA MET A 40 -4.95 0.03 -0.65
C MET A 40 -3.68 0.87 -0.81
N GLN A 41 -3.68 1.81 -1.75
CA GLN A 41 -2.56 2.72 -1.94
C GLN A 41 -2.30 3.58 -0.70
N TYR A 42 -3.36 4.17 -0.13
CA TYR A 42 -3.26 4.96 1.09
C TYR A 42 -2.70 4.15 2.26
N LYS A 43 -3.22 2.94 2.51
CA LYS A 43 -2.75 2.06 3.59
C LYS A 43 -1.29 1.67 3.40
N THR A 44 -0.88 1.39 2.17
CA THR A 44 0.49 1.03 1.83
C THR A 44 1.44 2.20 2.07
N SER A 45 1.09 3.39 1.58
CA SER A 45 1.89 4.61 1.79
C SER A 45 2.01 4.96 3.27
N SER A 46 0.91 4.88 4.02
CA SER A 46 0.91 5.10 5.48
C SER A 46 1.80 4.09 6.21
N PHE A 47 1.74 2.82 5.83
CA PHE A 47 2.59 1.78 6.41
C PHE A 47 4.08 2.03 6.14
N GLN A 48 4.44 2.36 4.89
CA GLN A 48 5.80 2.70 4.51
C GLN A 48 6.32 3.93 5.27
N SER A 49 5.52 4.98 5.38
CA SER A 49 5.87 6.18 6.15
C SER A 49 6.17 5.85 7.61
N ARG A 50 5.33 5.03 8.27
CA ARG A 50 5.53 4.61 9.66
C ARG A 50 6.78 3.75 9.84
N ILE A 51 7.08 2.86 8.91
CA ILE A 51 8.31 2.06 8.96
C ILE A 51 9.54 2.94 8.80
N ASN A 52 9.52 3.88 7.85
CA ASN A 52 10.64 4.80 7.64
C ASN A 52 10.87 5.67 8.88
N GLN A 53 9.80 6.18 9.50
CA GLN A 53 9.89 6.91 10.76
C GLN A 53 10.46 6.03 11.89
N CYS A 54 9.98 4.80 12.03
CA CYS A 54 10.51 3.86 13.02
C CYS A 54 12.00 3.60 12.80
N ASN A 55 12.44 3.43 11.55
CA ASN A 55 13.86 3.22 11.23
C ASN A 55 14.73 4.42 11.65
N VAL A 56 14.26 5.64 11.39
CA VAL A 56 14.95 6.87 11.83
C VAL A 56 14.99 6.93 13.35
N GLU A 57 13.86 6.73 14.03
CA GLU A 57 13.80 6.73 15.49
C GLU A 57 14.68 5.63 16.11
N CYS A 58 14.75 4.44 15.52
CA CYS A 58 15.63 3.35 15.96
C CYS A 58 17.10 3.70 15.77
N THR A 59 17.45 4.37 14.67
CA THR A 59 18.82 4.83 14.41
C THR A 59 19.22 5.91 15.42
N ASP A 60 18.32 6.88 15.69
CA ASP A 60 18.57 7.96 16.64
C ASP A 60 18.62 7.48 18.09
N ARG A 61 17.77 6.49 18.45
CA ARG A 61 17.72 5.90 19.80
C ARG A 61 18.70 4.77 20.01
N ALA A 62 19.45 4.35 19.01
CA ALA A 62 20.67 3.62 19.26
C ALA A 62 21.64 4.65 19.87
N PRO A 63 21.90 4.66 21.20
CA PRO A 63 23.17 5.20 21.65
C PRO A 63 24.26 4.47 20.84
N ASP A 64 25.46 5.03 20.70
CA ASP A 64 26.67 4.37 20.18
C ASP A 64 26.92 2.99 20.84
N ARG A 65 26.06 2.02 20.58
CA ARG A 65 26.27 0.59 20.49
C ARG A 65 26.57 0.36 19.03
N THR A 66 27.54 1.14 18.57
CA THR A 66 28.59 0.68 17.73
C THR A 66 28.21 -0.61 17.00
N VAL A 67 27.98 -0.49 15.69
CA VAL A 67 28.73 -1.39 14.82
C VAL A 67 30.21 -1.06 15.06
N GLN A 68 30.72 -1.41 16.25
CA GLN A 68 32.13 -1.58 16.48
C GLN A 68 32.28 -2.94 15.84
N ASP A 69 32.55 -2.91 14.55
CA ASP A 69 33.46 -3.89 14.01
C ASP A 69 34.62 -3.93 15.02
N PRO A 70 34.75 -5.02 15.81
CA PRO A 70 35.68 -5.02 16.93
C PRO A 70 37.05 -4.69 16.34
N THR A 71 37.60 -3.53 16.71
CA THR A 71 38.86 -3.09 16.12
C THR A 71 39.89 -4.16 16.48
N GLU A 72 40.82 -4.50 15.57
CA GLU A 72 41.76 -5.62 15.74
C GLU A 72 42.40 -5.70 17.14
N LYS A 73 42.65 -4.55 17.77
CA LYS A 73 43.15 -4.45 19.15
C LYS A 73 42.26 -5.11 20.21
N GLN A 74 40.93 -5.01 20.09
CA GLN A 74 39.98 -5.68 21.01
C GLN A 74 39.95 -7.19 20.77
N ILE A 75 40.00 -7.64 19.51
CA ILE A 75 40.07 -9.07 19.15
C ILE A 75 41.36 -9.70 19.68
N GLN A 76 42.48 -8.97 19.62
CA GLN A 76 43.78 -9.47 20.05
C GLN A 76 43.92 -9.55 21.58
N THR A 77 43.22 -8.69 22.32
CA THR A 77 43.24 -8.69 23.79
C THR A 77 42.38 -9.82 24.37
N ALA A 78 41.29 -10.20 23.69
CA ALA A 78 40.42 -11.30 24.10
C ALA A 78 40.98 -12.71 23.78
N LYS A 79 42.07 -12.80 23.00
CA LYS A 79 42.76 -14.06 22.67
C LYS A 79 43.88 -14.43 23.67
N ARG A 80 44.01 -13.73 24.80
CA ARG A 80 44.97 -14.04 25.86
C ARG A 80 44.33 -14.83 26.99
#